data_AF-A0A6C0B782-F1
#
_entry.id   AF-A0A6C0B782-F1
#
_cell.length_a   1.000
_cell.length_b   1.000
_cell.length_c   1.000
_cell.angle_alpha   90.00
_cell.angle_beta   90.00
_cell.angle_gamma   90.00
#
_symmetry.space_group_name_H-M   'P 1'
#
loop_
_entity.id
_entity.type
_entity.pdbx_description
1 polymer ?
#
loop_
_entity_poly.entity_id
_entity_poly.type
_entity_poly.pdbx_seq_one_letter_code
_entity_poly.pdbx_strand_id
1 'polypeptide(L)'
;MTNKSSNVSVYPPSAQPCPDYWLQSVDPNNPGCIIPPRGQINTSGTLGQSNTPGLKNDVINFNDIKWSSNGATATCNQSAWASKNGIQWDGVSNFNGC
;
A
#
# COMPACT_ATOMS: atom_id res chain seq x y z
N MET A 1 -28.98 -8.14 26.33
CA MET A 1 -28.32 -8.66 25.11
C MET A 1 -27.14 -7.76 24.82
N THR A 2 -25.95 -8.16 25.23
CA THR A 2 -24.74 -7.34 25.12
C THR A 2 -24.18 -7.51 23.71
N ASN A 3 -24.36 -6.50 22.85
CA ASN A 3 -23.71 -6.45 21.54
C ASN A 3 -22.21 -6.29 21.75
N LYS A 4 -21.51 -7.43 21.74
CA LYS A 4 -20.05 -7.50 21.74
C LYS A 4 -19.58 -7.02 20.37
N SER A 5 -19.44 -5.70 20.21
CA SER A 5 -18.74 -5.10 19.08
C SER A 5 -17.34 -5.69 19.06
N SER A 6 -17.08 -6.59 18.12
CA SER A 6 -15.76 -7.15 17.86
C SER A 6 -14.84 -5.99 17.49
N ASN A 7 -14.14 -5.44 18.47
CA ASN A 7 -13.04 -4.51 18.28
C ASN A 7 -11.91 -5.33 17.65
N VAL A 8 -11.97 -5.47 16.32
CA VAL A 8 -10.87 -6.06 15.55
C VAL A 8 -9.74 -5.05 15.65
N SER A 9 -8.85 -5.27 16.61
CA SER A 9 -7.62 -4.51 16.77
C SER A 9 -6.83 -4.57 15.46
N VAL A 10 -6.93 -3.52 14.65
CA VAL A 10 -6.18 -3.39 13.39
C VAL A 10 -4.71 -3.27 13.77
N TYR A 11 -3.96 -4.34 13.59
CA TYR A 11 -2.55 -4.40 13.94
C TYR A 11 -1.69 -4.36 12.67
N PRO A 12 -0.64 -3.52 12.60
CA PRO A 12 -0.17 -2.60 13.65
C PRO A 12 -0.98 -1.28 13.70
N PRO A 13 -0.99 -0.57 14.86
CA PRO A 13 -1.75 0.68 15.07
C PRO A 13 -1.25 1.87 14.23
N SER A 14 -0.09 1.72 13.61
CA SER A 14 0.44 2.63 12.59
C SER A 14 0.87 1.76 11.41
N ALA A 15 -0.06 1.51 10.49
CA ALA A 15 0.31 0.97 9.19
C ALA A 15 1.30 1.94 8.57
N GLN A 16 2.52 1.46 8.29
CA GLN A 16 3.49 2.28 7.56
C GLN A 16 2.85 2.68 6.22
N PRO A 17 2.94 3.96 5.82
CA PRO A 17 2.31 4.44 4.59
C PRO A 17 2.94 3.84 3.33
N CYS A 18 4.12 3.23 3.49
CA CYS A 18 4.88 2.57 2.45
C CYS A 18 5.08 1.09 2.75
N PRO A 19 5.28 0.26 1.71
CA PRO A 19 5.72 -1.11 1.85
C PRO A 19 7.02 -1.23 2.65
N ASP A 20 7.28 -2.42 3.18
CA ASP A 20 8.48 -2.65 3.99
C ASP A 20 9.74 -2.40 3.16
N TYR A 21 10.77 -1.77 3.76
CA TYR A 21 12.01 -1.38 3.07
C TYR A 21 11.89 -0.27 2.01
N TRP A 22 10.70 0.30 1.81
CA TRP A 22 10.52 1.42 0.89
C TRP A 22 10.68 2.75 1.62
N LEU A 23 11.30 3.72 0.95
CA LEU A 23 11.50 5.07 1.50
C LEU A 23 10.32 5.96 1.13
N GLN A 24 9.91 6.83 2.06
CA GLN A 24 8.98 7.90 1.75
C GLN A 24 9.70 9.01 0.97
N SER A 25 9.08 9.49 -0.09
CA SER A 25 9.57 10.64 -0.84
C SER A 25 9.59 11.89 0.05
N VAL A 26 10.72 12.59 0.04
CA VAL A 26 10.90 13.89 0.71
C VAL A 26 10.52 15.06 -0.20
N ASP A 27 10.19 14.80 -1.47
CA ASP A 27 9.77 15.82 -2.41
C ASP A 27 8.28 16.16 -2.19
N PRO A 28 7.94 17.40 -1.80
CA PRO A 28 6.56 17.82 -1.62
C PRO A 28 5.74 17.79 -2.93
N ASN A 29 6.39 17.83 -4.09
CA ASN A 29 5.72 17.78 -5.40
C ASN A 29 5.48 16.34 -5.90
N ASN A 30 6.10 15.35 -5.24
CA ASN A 30 5.93 13.94 -5.56
C ASN A 30 5.83 13.13 -4.26
N PRO A 31 4.78 13.35 -3.44
CA PRO A 31 4.59 12.64 -2.18
C PRO A 31 4.20 11.20 -2.46
N GLY A 32 4.79 10.26 -1.73
CA GLY A 32 4.51 8.84 -1.87
C GLY A 32 5.70 7.99 -1.45
N CYS A 33 5.72 6.75 -1.93
CA CYS A 33 6.73 5.76 -1.60
C CYS A 33 7.63 5.50 -2.80
N ILE A 34 8.93 5.66 -2.61
CA ILE A 34 9.95 5.44 -3.61
C ILE A 34 10.10 3.94 -3.83
N ILE A 35 9.94 3.51 -5.09
CA ILE A 35 10.23 2.14 -5.52
C ILE A 35 11.74 1.91 -5.35
N PRO A 36 12.16 0.91 -4.56
CA PRO A 36 13.58 0.63 -4.45
C PRO A 36 14.15 0.14 -5.79
N PRO A 37 15.46 0.33 -6.03
CA PRO A 37 16.09 -0.09 -7.28
C PRO A 37 15.97 -1.60 -7.54
N ARG A 38 15.89 -2.01 -8.81
CA ARG A 38 15.84 -3.44 -9.18
C ARG A 38 16.95 -4.24 -8.50
N GLY A 39 16.57 -5.36 -7.87
CA GLY A 39 17.50 -6.25 -7.17
C GLY A 39 17.64 -5.94 -5.68
N GLN A 40 16.96 -4.92 -5.15
CA GLN A 40 16.82 -4.70 -3.72
C GLN A 40 15.71 -5.57 -3.11
N ILE A 41 15.75 -5.71 -1.79
CA ILE A 41 14.69 -6.37 -1.02
C ILE A 41 13.36 -5.68 -1.31
N ASN A 42 12.30 -6.48 -1.40
CA ASN A 42 10.94 -6.01 -1.61
C ASN A 42 10.74 -5.18 -2.90
N THR A 43 11.57 -5.44 -3.92
CA THR A 43 11.37 -4.95 -5.28
C THR A 43 10.90 -6.10 -6.15
N SER A 44 9.60 -6.13 -6.43
CA SER A 44 9.04 -7.21 -7.20
C SER A 44 8.05 -6.68 -8.24
N GLY A 45 8.19 -7.19 -9.46
CA GLY A 45 7.34 -6.90 -10.61
C GLY A 45 7.80 -5.74 -11.51
N THR A 46 7.26 -5.74 -12.72
CA THR A 46 7.28 -4.59 -13.62
C THR A 46 6.13 -3.66 -13.21
N LEU A 47 6.44 -2.69 -12.35
CA LEU A 47 5.48 -1.65 -11.95
C LEU A 47 5.35 -0.63 -13.07
N GLY A 48 4.13 -0.30 -13.45
CA GLY A 48 3.82 0.64 -14.52
C GLY A 48 2.57 1.46 -14.21
N GLN A 49 2.41 2.60 -14.86
CA GLN A 49 1.27 3.50 -14.60
C GLN A 49 -0.09 2.85 -14.88
N SER A 50 -0.12 1.82 -15.72
CA SER A 50 -1.32 1.05 -16.05
C SER A 50 -1.74 0.05 -14.97
N ASN A 51 -0.81 -0.41 -14.13
CA ASN A 51 -1.08 -1.42 -13.10
C ASN A 51 -0.90 -0.90 -11.67
N THR A 52 -0.40 0.31 -11.51
CA THR A 52 -0.05 0.92 -10.23
C THR A 52 -0.61 2.34 -10.14
N PRO A 53 -1.77 2.51 -9.48
CA PRO A 53 -2.33 3.83 -9.24
C PRO A 53 -1.35 4.74 -8.49
N GLY A 54 -1.31 6.02 -8.86
CA GLY A 54 -0.43 7.00 -8.23
C GLY A 54 1.06 6.88 -8.59
N LEU A 55 1.46 6.01 -9.54
CA LEU A 55 2.87 5.90 -9.96
C LEU A 55 3.33 7.09 -10.82
N LYS A 56 4.36 7.80 -10.36
CA LYS A 56 5.04 8.88 -11.08
C LYS A 56 6.53 8.94 -10.70
N ASN A 57 7.41 8.90 -11.70
CA ASN A 57 8.87 9.00 -11.51
C ASN A 57 9.40 8.06 -10.41
N ASP A 58 9.05 6.77 -10.49
CA ASP A 58 9.40 5.74 -9.50
C ASP A 58 8.88 5.98 -8.08
N VAL A 59 7.92 6.90 -7.89
CA VAL A 59 7.23 7.13 -6.63
C VAL A 59 5.77 6.73 -6.78
N ILE A 60 5.24 5.97 -5.82
CA ILE A 60 3.84 5.55 -5.78
C ILE A 60 3.13 6.34 -4.70
N ASN A 61 2.12 7.12 -5.10
CA ASN A 61 1.22 7.75 -4.15
C ASN A 61 0.07 6.79 -3.77
N PHE A 62 0.20 6.13 -2.61
CA PHE A 62 -0.85 5.23 -2.09
C PHE A 62 -2.10 5.96 -1.60
N ASN A 63 -2.07 7.29 -1.46
CA ASN A 63 -3.24 8.10 -1.16
C ASN A 63 -4.01 8.55 -2.42
N ASP A 64 -3.61 8.10 -3.62
CA ASP A 64 -4.35 8.38 -4.86
C ASP A 64 -5.77 7.81 -4.79
N ILE A 65 -6.77 8.62 -5.13
CA ILE A 65 -8.21 8.25 -5.11
C ILE A 65 -8.53 7.02 -5.97
N LYS A 66 -7.69 6.71 -6.95
CA LYS A 66 -7.80 5.48 -7.75
C LYS A 66 -7.67 4.21 -6.91
N TRP A 67 -7.01 4.26 -5.76
CA TRP A 67 -6.98 3.13 -4.82
C TRP A 67 -8.34 2.84 -4.18
N SER A 68 -9.24 3.82 -4.06
CA SER A 68 -10.59 3.65 -3.52
C SER A 68 -11.69 3.61 -4.58
N SER A 69 -11.35 3.57 -5.87
CA SER A 69 -12.32 3.77 -6.96
C SER A 69 -13.14 2.53 -7.35
N ASN A 70 -12.80 1.33 -6.85
CA ASN A 70 -13.41 0.06 -7.27
C ASN A 70 -14.47 -0.50 -6.29
N GLY A 71 -15.04 0.33 -5.41
CA GLY A 71 -16.02 -0.12 -4.41
C GLY A 71 -15.43 -0.92 -3.23
N ALA A 72 -14.12 -1.21 -3.28
CA ALA A 72 -13.33 -1.69 -2.15
C ALA A 72 -12.56 -0.53 -1.50
N THR A 73 -12.15 -0.68 -0.24
CA THR A 73 -11.34 0.34 0.44
C THR A 73 -9.95 0.45 -0.20
N ALA A 74 -9.31 1.60 -0.07
CA ALA A 74 -7.95 1.82 -0.56
C ALA A 74 -6.98 0.73 -0.06
N THR A 75 -7.07 0.40 1.22
CA THR A 75 -6.27 -0.65 1.88
C THR A 75 -6.44 -2.02 1.23
N CYS A 76 -7.65 -2.39 0.80
CA CYS A 76 -7.87 -3.68 0.12
C CYS A 76 -7.19 -3.74 -1.25
N ASN A 77 -7.34 -2.68 -2.05
CA ASN A 77 -6.73 -2.61 -3.36
C ASN A 77 -5.20 -2.55 -3.25
N GLN A 78 -4.67 -1.83 -2.26
CA GLN A 78 -3.26 -1.79 -1.93
C GLN A 78 -2.73 -3.17 -1.51
N SER A 79 -3.43 -3.90 -0.65
CA SER A 79 -3.08 -5.26 -0.21
C SER A 79 -3.07 -6.25 -1.37
N ALA A 80 -4.12 -6.23 -2.20
CA ALA A 80 -4.21 -7.07 -3.38
C ALA A 80 -3.11 -6.74 -4.41
N TRP A 81 -2.82 -5.45 -4.62
CA TRP A 81 -1.72 -5.02 -5.48
C TRP A 81 -0.36 -5.46 -4.94
N ALA A 82 -0.12 -5.30 -3.64
CA ALA A 82 1.14 -5.70 -3.00
C ALA A 82 1.35 -7.21 -3.17
N SER A 83 0.31 -8.00 -2.85
CA SER A 83 0.32 -9.46 -3.02
C SER A 83 0.56 -9.88 -4.48
N LYS A 84 -0.13 -9.25 -5.44
CA LYS A 84 0.01 -9.53 -6.87
C LYS A 84 1.41 -9.20 -7.41
N ASN A 85 2.03 -8.16 -6.86
CA ASN A 85 3.37 -7.74 -7.25
C ASN A 85 4.45 -8.35 -6.35
N GLY A 86 4.14 -9.28 -5.45
CA GLY A 86 5.15 -9.88 -4.55
C GLY A 86 5.83 -8.88 -3.62
N ILE A 87 5.12 -7.81 -3.26
CA ILE A 87 5.57 -6.76 -2.35
C ILE A 87 5.03 -7.07 -0.95
N GLN A 88 5.92 -7.14 0.03
CA GLN A 88 5.61 -7.21 1.46
C GLN A 88 5.20 -5.82 1.96
N TRP A 89 4.06 -5.77 2.63
CA TRP A 89 3.55 -4.55 3.25
C TRP A 89 2.77 -4.92 4.49
N ASP A 90 3.49 -5.16 5.59
CA ASP A 90 2.93 -5.68 6.84
C ASP A 90 1.79 -4.82 7.42
N GLY A 91 1.80 -3.51 7.14
CA GLY A 91 0.75 -2.56 7.56
C GLY A 91 -0.58 -2.69 6.80
N VAL A 92 -0.58 -3.33 5.62
CA VAL A 92 -1.73 -3.39 4.71
C VAL A 92 -2.14 -4.84 4.40
N SER A 93 -1.19 -5.78 4.37
CA SER A 93 -1.41 -7.21 4.14
C SER A 93 -2.15 -7.90 5.29
N ASN A 94 -2.04 -7.37 6.51
CA ASN A 94 -2.76 -7.87 7.70
C ASN A 94 -4.10 -7.16 7.96
N PHE A 95 -4.57 -6.34 7.01
CA PHE A 95 -5.87 -5.71 7.13
C PHE A 95 -6.97 -6.73 6.82
N ASN A 96 -7.42 -7.45 7.86
CA ASN A 96 -8.55 -8.39 7.82
C ASN A 96 -9.93 -7.71 7.64
N GLY A 97 -9.97 -6.47 7.15
CA GLY A 97 -11.19 -5.69 6.87
C GLY A 97 -11.54 -5.63 5.38
N CYS A 98 -10.95 -6.52 4.59
CA CYS A 98 -11.22 -6.83 3.20
C CYS A 98 -11.72 -8.29 3.15
#